data_AF-A0A812TJQ4-F1
#
_entry.id   AF-A0A812TJQ4-F1
#
_cell.length_a   1.000
_cell.length_b   1.000
_cell.length_c   1.000
_cell.angle_alpha   90.00
_cell.angle_beta   90.00
_cell.angle_gamma   90.00
#
_symmetry.space_group_name_H-M   'P 1'
#
loop_
_entity.id
_entity.type
_entity.pdbx_description
1 polymer ?
#
loop_
_entity_poly.entity_id
_entity_poly.type
_entity_poly.pdbx_seq_one_letter_code
_entity_poly.pdbx_strand_id
1 'polypeptide(L)'
;NYQRHVAASEFLIDKFRLDSWWFGLPLLLRGPLLSLPLLLFTNNPATQVVLMSLTLIAYVVLLSLAWPFKVPILNAVDAACTWALILLILGGSLHLPPMDEEMLMSAAVSTVGSVIFAAVALMGALTAVIWAGAVHVRTPAERRFGILDLAFLPKHSELAESVHLTARKLLSMDYDELSEQLRMLPSFDTKLLHTSLHLLELEVLP
;
A
#
# COMPACT_ATOMS: atom_id res chain seq x y z
N ASN A 1 -22.19 -16.97 13.62
CA ASN A 1 -22.02 -15.88 12.63
C ASN A 1 -20.96 -14.85 13.00
N TYR A 2 -20.81 -14.47 14.28
CA TYR A 2 -19.82 -13.46 14.70
C TYR A 2 -18.37 -13.79 14.32
N GLN A 3 -17.93 -15.04 14.51
CA GLN A 3 -16.56 -15.48 14.20
C GLN A 3 -16.16 -15.31 12.72
N ARG A 4 -17.10 -15.34 11.77
CA ARG A 4 -16.80 -15.16 10.34
C ARG A 4 -16.51 -13.70 9.97
N HIS A 5 -17.17 -12.76 10.64
CA HIS A 5 -16.93 -11.33 10.42
C HIS A 5 -15.62 -10.88 11.05
N VAL A 6 -15.22 -11.48 12.17
CA VAL A 6 -13.91 -11.24 12.81
C VAL A 6 -12.78 -11.70 11.90
N ALA A 7 -12.83 -12.91 11.35
CA ALA A 7 -11.78 -13.44 10.46
C ALA A 7 -11.59 -12.61 9.17
N ALA A 8 -12.67 -12.09 8.58
CA ALA A 8 -12.59 -11.23 7.39
C ALA A 8 -11.96 -9.86 7.70
N SER A 9 -12.23 -9.34 8.91
CA SER A 9 -11.67 -8.07 9.38
C SER A 9 -10.20 -8.23 9.76
N GLU A 10 -9.83 -9.36 10.37
CA GLU A 10 -8.44 -9.72 10.67
C GLU A 10 -7.59 -9.76 9.40
N PHE A 11 -8.09 -10.32 8.29
CA PHE A 11 -7.33 -10.32 7.04
C PHE A 11 -6.98 -8.91 6.55
N LEU A 12 -7.91 -7.95 6.67
CA LEU A 12 -7.68 -6.56 6.27
C LEU A 12 -6.73 -5.86 7.24
N ILE A 13 -6.91 -6.05 8.55
CA ILE A 13 -6.14 -5.38 9.59
C ILE A 13 -4.72 -5.95 9.70
N ASP A 14 -4.52 -7.23 9.39
CA ASP A 14 -3.22 -7.88 9.49
C ASP A 14 -2.29 -7.47 8.35
N LYS A 15 -2.81 -7.37 7.12
CA LYS A 15 -2.00 -7.06 5.92
C LYS A 15 -1.83 -5.57 5.65
N PHE A 16 -2.84 -4.76 5.95
CA PHE A 16 -2.84 -3.33 5.65
C PHE A 16 -2.46 -2.47 6.85
N ARG A 17 -1.84 -1.32 6.59
CA ARG A 17 -1.69 -0.27 7.59
C ARG A 17 -3.07 0.23 8.01
N LEU A 18 -3.25 0.47 9.31
CA LEU A 18 -4.50 1.02 9.86
C LEU A 18 -4.90 2.35 9.22
N ASP A 19 -3.96 3.16 8.74
CA ASP A 19 -4.25 4.43 8.05
C ASP A 19 -4.79 4.23 6.61
N SER A 20 -4.56 3.06 6.02
CA SER A 20 -4.85 2.74 4.62
C SER A 20 -5.76 1.52 4.47
N TRP A 21 -6.56 1.20 5.49
CA TRP A 21 -7.48 0.05 5.50
C TRP A 21 -8.48 0.06 4.32
N TRP A 22 -8.87 1.26 3.86
CA TRP A 22 -9.76 1.47 2.72
C TRP A 22 -9.19 0.92 1.41
N PHE A 23 -7.87 0.71 1.33
CA PHE A 23 -7.22 0.18 0.13
C PHE A 23 -7.60 -1.28 -0.18
N GLY A 24 -8.10 -2.02 0.80
CA GLY A 24 -8.68 -3.34 0.57
C GLY A 24 -9.77 -3.32 -0.51
N LEU A 25 -10.53 -2.21 -0.62
CA LEU A 25 -11.58 -2.06 -1.63
C LEU A 25 -11.03 -1.94 -3.06
N PRO A 26 -10.11 -1.00 -3.39
CA PRO A 26 -9.41 -0.99 -4.69
C PRO A 26 -8.76 -2.33 -5.06
N LEU A 27 -8.13 -3.02 -4.09
CA LEU A 27 -7.53 -4.34 -4.33
C LEU A 27 -8.58 -5.38 -4.76
N LEU A 28 -9.73 -5.42 -4.08
CA LEU A 28 -10.82 -6.35 -4.40
C LEU A 28 -11.53 -6.00 -5.71
N LEU A 29 -11.74 -4.71 -5.97
CA LEU A 29 -12.41 -4.22 -7.18
C LEU A 29 -11.56 -4.37 -8.44
N ARG A 30 -10.23 -4.45 -8.32
CA ARG A 30 -9.31 -4.61 -9.45
C ARG A 30 -9.68 -5.80 -10.34
N GLY A 31 -9.93 -6.97 -9.76
CA GLY A 31 -10.26 -8.18 -10.52
C GLY A 31 -11.53 -8.02 -11.38
N PRO A 32 -12.68 -7.68 -10.77
CA PRO A 32 -13.92 -7.41 -11.49
C PRO A 32 -13.82 -6.27 -12.52
N LEU A 33 -13.10 -5.20 -12.22
CA LEU A 33 -12.91 -4.09 -13.16
C LEU A 33 -12.08 -4.50 -14.38
N LEU A 34 -11.18 -5.48 -14.25
CA LEU A 34 -10.43 -6.03 -15.38
C LEU A 34 -11.26 -6.97 -16.26
N SER A 35 -12.26 -7.65 -15.70
CA SER A 35 -13.13 -8.54 -16.48
C SER A 35 -14.27 -7.80 -17.18
N LEU A 36 -14.69 -6.64 -16.66
CA LEU A 36 -15.77 -5.84 -17.26
C LEU A 36 -15.54 -5.45 -18.72
N PRO A 37 -14.36 -4.92 -19.13
CA PRO A 37 -14.11 -4.59 -20.53
C PRO A 37 -14.25 -5.79 -21.47
N LEU A 38 -13.79 -6.97 -21.03
CA LEU A 38 -13.90 -8.22 -21.80
C LEU A 38 -15.36 -8.62 -22.06
N LEU A 39 -16.25 -8.33 -21.11
CA LEU A 39 -17.68 -8.63 -21.22
C LEU A 39 -18.46 -7.60 -22.04
N LEU A 40 -18.12 -6.31 -21.90
CA LEU A 40 -18.88 -5.22 -22.53
C LEU A 40 -18.45 -4.92 -23.96
N PHE A 41 -17.17 -5.13 -24.29
CA PHE A 41 -16.60 -4.74 -25.59
C PHE A 41 -16.11 -5.95 -26.38
N THR A 42 -16.87 -7.04 -26.39
CA THR A 42 -16.51 -8.32 -27.05
C THR A 42 -16.06 -8.15 -28.50
N ASN A 43 -16.64 -7.20 -29.22
CA ASN A 43 -16.35 -6.94 -30.64
C ASN A 43 -15.27 -5.88 -30.88
N ASN A 44 -14.73 -5.24 -29.84
CA ASN A 44 -13.76 -4.16 -29.97
C ASN A 44 -12.56 -4.39 -29.03
N PRO A 45 -11.58 -5.23 -29.45
CA PRO A 45 -10.45 -5.58 -28.60
C PRO A 45 -9.54 -4.38 -28.29
N ALA A 46 -9.49 -3.36 -29.16
CA ALA A 46 -8.75 -2.13 -28.88
C ALA A 46 -9.33 -1.40 -27.66
N THR A 47 -10.66 -1.31 -27.57
CA THR A 47 -11.34 -0.69 -26.41
C THR A 47 -11.15 -1.52 -25.14
N GLN A 48 -11.14 -2.86 -25.24
CA GLN A 48 -10.83 -3.74 -24.10
C GLN A 48 -9.45 -3.43 -23.51
N VAL A 49 -8.42 -3.38 -24.37
CA VAL A 49 -7.03 -3.11 -23.99
C VAL A 49 -6.91 -1.75 -23.29
N VAL A 50 -7.54 -0.71 -23.82
CA VAL A 50 -7.50 0.65 -23.25
C VAL A 50 -8.12 0.67 -21.85
N LEU A 51 -9.32 0.11 -21.69
CA LEU A 51 -10.04 0.15 -20.41
C LEU A 51 -9.37 -0.72 -19.33
N MET A 52 -8.83 -1.88 -19.70
CA MET A 52 -8.03 -2.70 -18.80
C MET A 52 -6.76 -1.98 -18.37
N SER A 53 -6.06 -1.33 -19.30
CA SER A 53 -4.84 -0.57 -19.01
C SER A 53 -5.12 0.61 -18.08
N LEU A 54 -6.21 1.37 -18.33
CA LEU A 54 -6.65 2.47 -17.46
C LEU A 54 -6.95 1.99 -16.03
N THR A 55 -7.62 0.85 -15.90
CA THR A 55 -7.92 0.24 -14.59
C THR A 55 -6.65 -0.08 -13.82
N LEU A 56 -5.65 -0.70 -14.46
CA LEU A 56 -4.37 -1.03 -13.84
C LEU A 56 -3.54 0.21 -13.50
N ILE A 57 -3.55 1.24 -14.35
CA ILE A 57 -2.84 2.51 -14.10
C ILE A 57 -3.45 3.22 -12.90
N ALA A 58 -4.79 3.33 -12.84
CA ALA A 58 -5.48 3.92 -11.69
C ALA A 58 -5.15 3.17 -10.39
N TYR A 59 -5.12 1.83 -10.44
CA TYR A 59 -4.70 1.01 -9.31
C TYR A 59 -3.26 1.30 -8.86
N VAL A 60 -2.30 1.34 -9.79
CA VAL A 60 -0.89 1.63 -9.48
C VAL A 60 -0.70 3.03 -8.91
N VAL A 61 -1.42 4.03 -9.42
CA VAL A 61 -1.42 5.39 -8.86
C VAL A 61 -1.90 5.36 -7.42
N LEU A 62 -3.05 4.74 -7.15
CA LEU A 62 -3.55 4.60 -5.78
C LEU A 62 -2.57 3.85 -4.88
N LEU A 63 -1.96 2.76 -5.37
CA LEU A 63 -0.97 1.97 -4.64
C LEU A 63 0.25 2.84 -4.27
N SER A 64 0.74 3.63 -5.23
CA SER A 64 1.90 4.51 -5.06
C SER A 64 1.63 5.69 -4.12
N LEU A 65 0.38 6.14 -4.03
CA LEU A 65 -0.02 7.21 -3.12
C LEU A 65 -0.27 6.69 -1.69
N ALA A 66 -0.91 5.53 -1.55
CA ALA A 66 -1.40 5.04 -0.27
C ALA A 66 -0.40 4.15 0.49
N TRP A 67 0.55 3.51 -0.20
CA TRP A 67 1.49 2.51 0.36
C TRP A 67 0.84 1.61 1.44
N PRO A 68 -0.23 0.92 1.06
CA PRO A 68 -1.18 0.35 2.00
C PRO A 68 -0.62 -0.86 2.76
N PHE A 69 0.35 -1.59 2.21
CA PHE A 69 0.90 -2.78 2.87
C PHE A 69 1.87 -2.39 3.99
N LYS A 70 1.77 -3.07 5.14
CA LYS A 70 2.68 -2.87 6.29
C LYS A 70 4.14 -3.12 5.92
N VAL A 71 4.39 -4.11 5.07
CA VAL A 71 5.73 -4.45 4.58
C VAL A 71 6.00 -3.66 3.29
N PRO A 72 7.00 -2.75 3.26
CA PRO A 72 7.28 -1.91 2.10
C PRO A 72 7.54 -2.70 0.81
N ILE A 73 8.21 -3.85 0.90
CA ILE A 73 8.50 -4.67 -0.28
C ILE A 73 7.24 -5.22 -0.95
N LEU A 74 6.15 -5.46 -0.22
CA LEU A 74 4.90 -5.93 -0.81
C LEU A 74 4.28 -4.87 -1.72
N ASN A 75 4.39 -3.59 -1.37
CA ASN A 75 3.97 -2.48 -2.24
C ASN A 75 4.81 -2.46 -3.53
N ALA A 76 6.13 -2.63 -3.42
CA ALA A 76 7.03 -2.66 -4.58
C ALA A 76 6.76 -3.86 -5.49
N VAL A 77 6.56 -5.05 -4.92
CA VAL A 77 6.24 -6.28 -5.67
C VAL A 77 4.90 -6.14 -6.37
N ASP A 78 3.84 -5.68 -5.69
CA ASP A 78 2.53 -5.51 -6.30
C ASP A 78 2.55 -4.43 -7.41
N ALA A 79 3.30 -3.34 -7.22
CA ALA A 79 3.53 -2.34 -8.26
C ALA A 79 4.25 -2.96 -9.47
N ALA A 80 5.33 -3.72 -9.25
CA ALA A 80 6.09 -4.38 -10.32
C ALA A 80 5.24 -5.41 -11.09
N CYS A 81 4.50 -6.25 -10.39
CA CYS A 81 3.57 -7.22 -11.00
C CYS A 81 2.48 -6.51 -11.81
N THR A 82 1.95 -5.40 -11.30
CA THR A 82 0.93 -4.64 -12.02
C THR A 82 1.49 -3.97 -13.27
N TRP A 83 2.72 -3.46 -13.22
CA TRP A 83 3.43 -2.98 -14.40
C TRP A 83 3.68 -4.06 -15.44
N ALA A 84 4.12 -5.25 -15.01
CA ALA A 84 4.29 -6.38 -15.91
C ALA A 84 2.98 -6.74 -16.63
N LEU A 85 1.84 -6.69 -15.92
CA LEU A 85 0.52 -6.91 -16.52
C LEU A 85 0.13 -5.82 -17.53
N ILE A 86 0.40 -4.54 -17.23
CA ILE A 86 0.16 -3.45 -18.18
C ILE A 86 0.98 -3.66 -19.46
N LEU A 87 2.28 -3.95 -19.32
CA LEU A 87 3.16 -4.21 -20.45
C LEU A 87 2.74 -5.44 -21.25
N LEU A 88 2.27 -6.50 -20.57
CA LEU A 88 1.75 -7.70 -21.23
C LEU A 88 0.49 -7.39 -22.05
N ILE A 89 -0.46 -6.63 -21.50
CA ILE A 89 -1.70 -6.24 -22.20
C ILE A 89 -1.38 -5.37 -23.41
N LEU A 90 -0.52 -4.36 -23.25
CA LEU A 90 -0.12 -3.47 -24.34
C LEU A 90 0.70 -4.21 -25.39
N GLY A 91 1.65 -5.08 -25.00
CA GLY A 91 2.42 -5.89 -25.93
C GLY A 91 1.57 -6.91 -26.69
N GLY A 92 0.56 -7.49 -26.04
CA GLY A 92 -0.44 -8.34 -26.67
C GLY A 92 -1.28 -7.59 -27.71
N SER A 93 -1.59 -6.31 -27.46
CA SER A 93 -2.38 -5.48 -28.38
C SER A 93 -1.71 -5.26 -29.75
N LEU A 94 -0.38 -5.36 -29.82
CA LEU A 94 0.38 -5.27 -31.09
C LEU A 94 0.09 -6.43 -32.05
N HIS A 95 -0.47 -7.53 -31.55
CA HIS A 95 -0.77 -8.73 -32.33
C HIS A 95 -2.27 -8.87 -32.66
N LEU A 96 -3.07 -7.81 -32.44
CA LEU A 96 -4.48 -7.83 -32.81
C LEU A 96 -4.63 -7.87 -34.34
N PRO A 97 -5.61 -8.64 -34.87
CA PRO A 97 -5.83 -8.76 -36.31
C PRO A 97 -6.15 -7.39 -36.94
N PRO A 98 -5.80 -7.21 -38.23
CA PRO A 98 -5.99 -5.95 -38.92
C PRO A 98 -7.47 -5.52 -38.86
N MET A 99 -7.68 -4.31 -38.36
CA MET A 99 -8.99 -3.67 -38.26
C MET A 99 -9.30 -2.91 -39.55
N ASP A 100 -10.59 -2.69 -39.88
CA ASP A 100 -11.01 -1.85 -41.02
C ASP A 100 -10.35 -0.46 -40.97
N GLU A 101 -10.09 0.18 -42.12
CA GLU A 101 -9.27 1.42 -42.22
C GLU A 101 -9.73 2.57 -41.30
N GLU A 102 -11.03 2.76 -41.10
CA GLU A 102 -11.56 3.74 -40.13
C GLU A 102 -11.25 3.36 -38.67
N MET A 103 -11.33 2.07 -38.37
CA MET A 103 -11.01 1.52 -37.06
C MET A 103 -9.50 1.46 -36.84
N LEU A 104 -8.69 1.40 -37.90
CA LEU A 104 -7.23 1.35 -37.89
C LEU A 104 -6.60 2.70 -37.52
N MET A 105 -7.15 3.83 -37.99
CA MET A 105 -6.69 5.16 -37.58
C MET A 105 -7.06 5.45 -36.12
N SER A 106 -8.28 5.09 -35.70
CA SER A 106 -8.71 5.17 -34.30
C SER A 106 -7.89 4.26 -33.40
N ALA A 107 -7.62 3.01 -33.84
CA ALA A 107 -6.82 2.06 -33.11
C ALA A 107 -5.37 2.52 -33.04
N ALA A 108 -4.72 2.93 -34.14
CA ALA A 108 -3.33 3.38 -34.13
C ALA A 108 -3.11 4.56 -33.18
N VAL A 109 -3.99 5.57 -33.21
CA VAL A 109 -3.92 6.72 -32.30
C VAL A 109 -4.18 6.29 -30.85
N SER A 110 -5.13 5.38 -30.63
CA SER A 110 -5.44 4.83 -29.30
C SER A 110 -4.30 3.98 -28.75
N THR A 111 -3.70 3.10 -29.55
CA THR A 111 -2.62 2.20 -29.15
C THR A 111 -1.34 3.00 -28.91
N VAL A 112 -0.95 3.88 -29.82
CA VAL A 112 0.23 4.75 -29.64
C VAL A 112 0.01 5.70 -28.47
N GLY A 113 -1.17 6.30 -28.34
CA GLY A 113 -1.52 7.17 -27.21
C GLY A 113 -1.49 6.41 -25.87
N SER A 114 -2.03 5.19 -25.81
CA SER A 114 -2.02 4.36 -24.62
C SER A 114 -0.62 3.87 -24.24
N VAL A 115 0.25 3.58 -25.24
CA VAL A 115 1.64 3.19 -25.02
C VAL A 115 2.46 4.38 -24.50
N ILE A 116 2.31 5.56 -25.09
CA ILE A 116 2.98 6.78 -24.61
C ILE A 116 2.49 7.14 -23.21
N PHE A 117 1.18 7.08 -22.97
CA PHE A 117 0.59 7.35 -21.66
C PHE A 117 1.07 6.34 -20.61
N ALA A 118 1.11 5.04 -20.96
CA ALA A 118 1.64 4.00 -20.09
C ALA A 118 3.14 4.18 -19.83
N ALA A 119 3.92 4.61 -20.81
CA ALA A 119 5.34 4.91 -20.63
C ALA A 119 5.58 6.12 -19.71
N VAL A 120 4.78 7.18 -19.84
CA VAL A 120 4.82 8.34 -18.94
C VAL A 120 4.38 7.94 -17.53
N ALA A 121 3.30 7.16 -17.40
CA ALA A 121 2.86 6.61 -16.13
C ALA A 121 3.91 5.68 -15.51
N LEU A 122 4.66 4.91 -16.31
CA LEU A 122 5.75 4.03 -15.89
C LEU A 122 6.90 4.86 -15.34
N MET A 123 7.31 5.92 -16.06
CA MET A 123 8.32 6.83 -15.56
C MET A 123 7.86 7.54 -14.28
N GLY A 124 6.59 7.96 -14.21
CA GLY A 124 6.00 8.58 -13.01
C GLY A 124 5.97 7.63 -11.80
N ALA A 125 5.58 6.38 -12.00
CA ALA A 125 5.55 5.37 -10.94
C ALA A 125 6.95 4.94 -10.52
N LEU A 126 7.88 4.74 -11.46
CA LEU A 126 9.28 4.42 -11.16
C LEU A 126 9.93 5.57 -10.39
N THR A 127 9.74 6.81 -10.81
CA THR A 127 10.24 7.98 -10.08
C THR A 127 9.58 8.11 -8.71
N ALA A 128 8.29 7.82 -8.57
CA ALA A 128 7.60 7.82 -7.28
C ALA A 128 8.11 6.71 -6.35
N VAL A 129 8.39 5.51 -6.86
CA VAL A 129 8.97 4.40 -6.08
C VAL A 129 10.42 4.70 -5.68
N ILE A 130 11.22 5.23 -6.62
CA ILE A 130 12.60 5.65 -6.34
C ILE A 130 12.61 6.80 -5.34
N TRP A 131 11.70 7.77 -5.47
CA TRP A 131 11.55 8.89 -4.56
C TRP A 131 11.09 8.45 -3.19
N ALA A 132 10.06 7.61 -3.09
CA ALA A 132 9.59 7.05 -1.82
C ALA A 132 10.69 6.24 -1.15
N GLY A 133 11.43 5.43 -1.92
CA GLY A 133 12.63 4.73 -1.45
C GLY A 133 13.70 5.71 -0.95
N ALA A 134 14.03 6.74 -1.72
CA ALA A 134 15.04 7.73 -1.37
C ALA A 134 14.67 8.57 -0.15
N VAL A 135 13.40 8.95 0.01
CA VAL A 135 12.88 9.66 1.18
C VAL A 135 12.96 8.76 2.42
N HIS A 136 12.62 7.47 2.28
CA HIS A 136 12.73 6.50 3.37
C HIS A 136 14.19 6.19 3.74
N VAL A 137 15.12 6.26 2.77
CA VAL A 137 16.57 6.13 2.99
C VAL A 137 17.17 7.39 3.65
N ARG A 138 16.62 8.58 3.39
CA ARG A 138 17.12 9.87 3.91
C ARG A 138 16.61 10.24 5.29
N THR A 139 15.58 9.59 5.82
CA THR A 139 15.22 9.70 7.23
C THR A 139 16.38 9.16 8.10
N PRO A 140 16.99 9.98 8.98
CA PRO A 140 18.23 9.64 9.67
C PRO A 140 18.09 8.36 10.49
N ALA A 141 19.10 7.51 10.28
CA ALA A 141 19.23 6.18 10.79
C ALA A 141 19.69 6.16 12.25
N GLU A 142 18.98 5.42 13.09
CA GLU A 142 19.69 4.53 14.03
C GLU A 142 19.52 3.06 13.71
N ARG A 143 18.55 2.63 12.89
CA ARG A 143 18.49 1.25 12.37
C ARG A 143 17.67 1.20 11.11
N ARG A 144 18.27 0.94 9.94
CA ARG A 144 17.59 0.32 8.79
C ARG A 144 18.57 0.14 7.63
N PHE A 145 18.97 -1.10 7.40
CA PHE A 145 18.67 -1.85 6.16
C PHE A 145 18.89 -3.35 6.43
N GLY A 146 17.84 -4.03 6.87
CA GLY A 146 17.61 -5.45 6.60
C GLY A 146 16.57 -5.49 5.49
N ILE A 147 16.91 -5.96 4.30
CA ILE A 147 16.29 -5.58 3.01
C ILE A 147 14.80 -5.99 2.84
N LEU A 148 14.19 -6.69 3.81
CA LEU A 148 12.90 -7.35 3.64
C LEU A 148 12.09 -7.52 4.94
N ASP A 149 12.61 -7.04 6.07
CA ASP A 149 12.17 -7.61 7.34
C ASP A 149 10.85 -7.04 7.83
N LEU A 150 9.96 -7.98 8.15
CA LEU A 150 8.89 -7.83 9.13
C LEU A 150 9.42 -6.93 10.26
N ALA A 151 8.59 -5.97 10.70
CA ALA A 151 8.87 -5.11 11.85
C ALA A 151 9.80 -5.85 12.81
N PHE A 152 11.06 -5.40 12.90
CA PHE A 152 12.07 -6.05 13.71
C PHE A 152 11.53 -5.96 15.14
N LEU A 153 10.80 -7.00 15.54
CA LEU A 153 10.18 -7.07 16.85
C LEU A 153 11.40 -7.07 17.77
N PRO A 154 11.57 -6.04 18.62
CA PRO A 154 12.63 -6.08 19.61
C PRO A 154 12.55 -7.44 20.29
N LYS A 155 13.69 -8.11 20.46
CA LYS A 155 13.72 -9.39 21.19
C LYS A 155 12.92 -9.19 22.47
N HIS A 156 12.09 -10.16 22.85
CA HIS A 156 11.18 -10.01 24.00
C HIS A 156 11.90 -9.50 25.26
N SER A 157 13.18 -9.86 25.43
CA SER A 157 14.06 -9.33 26.48
C SER A 157 14.35 -7.82 26.36
N GLU A 158 14.66 -7.32 25.17
CA GLU A 158 14.92 -5.89 24.92
C GLU A 158 13.66 -5.05 25.10
N LEU A 159 12.51 -5.58 24.69
CA LEU A 159 11.22 -4.92 24.90
C LEU A 159 10.87 -4.87 26.40
N ALA A 160 11.02 -6.00 27.11
CA ALA A 160 10.78 -6.07 28.55
C ALA A 160 11.72 -5.12 29.31
N GLU A 161 13.00 -5.06 28.92
CA GLU A 161 13.97 -4.13 29.49
C GLU A 161 13.56 -2.66 29.25
N SER A 162 13.14 -2.33 28.03
CA SER A 162 12.69 -0.97 27.68
C SER A 162 11.43 -0.57 28.45
N VAL A 163 10.46 -1.46 28.57
CA VAL A 163 9.24 -1.25 29.37
C VAL A 163 9.59 -1.07 30.84
N HIS A 164 10.48 -1.91 31.39
CA HIS A 164 10.88 -1.84 32.78
C HIS A 164 11.66 -0.55 33.10
N LEU A 165 12.59 -0.16 32.24
CA LEU A 165 13.33 1.11 32.38
C LEU A 165 12.38 2.32 32.29
N THR A 166 11.41 2.28 31.37
CA THR A 166 10.41 3.34 31.23
C THR A 166 9.53 3.42 32.47
N ALA A 167 9.00 2.29 32.94
CA ALA A 167 8.20 2.22 34.17
C ALA A 167 8.99 2.76 35.37
N ARG A 168 10.28 2.41 35.51
CA ARG A 168 11.13 2.90 36.59
C ARG A 168 11.35 4.42 36.52
N LYS A 169 11.54 4.98 35.32
CA LYS A 169 11.63 6.44 35.14
C LYS A 169 10.32 7.13 35.46
N LEU A 170 9.19 6.59 34.99
CA LEU A 170 7.86 7.11 35.31
C LEU A 170 7.57 7.08 36.81
N LEU A 171 7.97 6.01 37.50
CA LEU A 171 7.85 5.89 38.96
C LEU A 171 8.76 6.88 39.72
N SER A 172 9.81 7.39 39.09
CA SER A 172 10.68 8.41 39.70
C SER A 172 10.20 9.85 39.51
N MET A 173 9.17 10.06 38.69
CA MET A 173 8.55 11.37 38.45
C MET A 173 7.35 11.55 39.39
N ASP A 174 7.19 12.74 39.95
CA ASP A 174 5.98 13.08 40.69
C ASP A 174 4.79 13.20 39.73
N TYR A 175 3.58 12.99 40.25
CA TYR A 175 2.36 12.99 39.43
C TYR A 175 2.19 14.29 38.64
N ASP A 176 2.47 15.43 39.26
CA ASP A 176 2.34 16.75 38.64
C ASP A 176 3.36 16.94 37.50
N GLU A 177 4.60 16.49 37.71
CA GLU A 177 5.66 16.52 36.69
C GLU A 177 5.30 15.62 35.50
N LEU A 178 4.83 14.40 35.76
CA LEU A 178 4.39 13.48 34.72
C LEU A 178 3.20 14.05 33.93
N SER A 179 2.22 14.63 34.63
CA SER A 179 1.05 15.27 34.02
C SER A 179 1.45 16.44 33.11
N GLU A 180 2.41 17.26 33.54
CA GLU A 180 2.94 18.36 32.73
C GLU A 180 3.66 17.84 31.47
N GLN A 181 4.52 16.83 31.61
CA GLN A 181 5.19 16.21 30.47
C GLN A 181 4.21 15.57 29.47
N LEU A 182 3.18 14.88 29.97
CA LEU A 182 2.13 14.31 29.12
C LEU A 182 1.28 15.38 28.42
N ARG A 183 1.09 16.55 29.04
CA ARG A 183 0.38 17.69 28.44
C ARG A 183 1.16 18.34 27.30
N MET A 184 2.48 18.23 27.30
CA MET A 184 3.35 18.73 26.24
C MET A 184 3.34 17.83 24.99
N LEU A 185 2.80 16.60 25.09
CA LEU A 185 2.71 15.70 23.95
C LEU A 185 1.61 16.13 22.95
N PRO A 186 1.83 15.95 21.64
CA PRO A 186 0.78 16.09 20.64
C PRO A 186 -0.41 15.16 20.92
N SER A 187 -1.63 15.61 20.62
CA SER A 187 -2.86 14.86 20.88
C SER A 187 -2.90 13.48 20.23
N PHE A 188 -2.21 13.31 19.10
CA PHE A 188 -2.07 12.01 18.43
C PHE A 188 -1.23 11.03 19.26
N ASP A 189 -0.10 11.49 19.79
CA ASP A 189 0.83 10.68 20.58
C ASP A 189 0.23 10.31 21.94
N THR A 190 -0.52 11.22 22.57
CA THR A 190 -1.25 10.93 23.80
C THR A 190 -2.26 9.79 23.59
N LYS A 191 -2.98 9.79 22.46
CA LYS A 191 -3.93 8.72 22.12
C LYS A 191 -3.23 7.38 21.86
N LEU A 192 -2.08 7.41 21.19
CA LEU A 192 -1.27 6.22 20.93
C LEU A 192 -0.70 5.63 22.23
N LEU A 193 -0.20 6.49 23.14
CA LEU A 193 0.31 6.09 24.44
C LEU A 193 -0.79 5.45 25.30
N HIS A 194 -1.96 6.10 25.36
CA HIS A 194 -3.13 5.57 26.07
C HIS A 194 -3.53 4.17 25.56
N THR A 195 -3.54 3.99 24.23
CA THR A 195 -3.86 2.69 23.62
C THR A 195 -2.81 1.63 23.96
N SER A 196 -1.52 2.01 23.92
CA SER A 196 -0.41 1.11 24.26
C SER A 196 -0.46 0.66 25.72
N LEU A 197 -0.76 1.57 26.65
CA LEU A 197 -0.91 1.26 28.08
C LEU A 197 -2.10 0.34 28.32
N HIS A 198 -3.25 0.61 27.70
CA HIS A 198 -4.42 -0.24 27.81
C HIS A 198 -4.16 -1.65 27.25
N LEU A 199 -3.38 -1.78 26.17
CA LEU A 199 -3.01 -3.08 25.62
C LEU A 199 -2.11 -3.86 26.58
N LEU A 200 -1.13 -3.19 27.20
CA LEU A 200 -0.29 -3.81 28.24
C LEU A 200 -1.13 -4.27 29.44
N GLU A 201 -2.11 -3.47 29.84
CA GLU A 201 -3.02 -3.81 30.93
C GLU A 201 -3.87 -5.04 30.63
N LEU A 202 -4.37 -5.19 29.41
CA LEU A 202 -5.21 -6.33 29.03
C LEU A 202 -4.43 -7.63 28.77
N GLU A 203 -3.27 -7.53 28.12
CA GLU A 203 -2.56 -8.70 27.57
C GLU A 203 -1.40 -9.19 28.45
N VAL A 204 -0.86 -8.33 29.33
CA VAL A 204 0.37 -8.62 30.10
C VAL A 204 0.12 -8.65 31.61
N LEU A 205 -0.75 -7.79 32.12
CA LEU A 205 -1.12 -7.81 33.53
C LEU A 205 -2.18 -8.90 33.78
N PRO A 206 -1.98 -9.77 34.79
CA PRO A 206 -2.89 -10.88 35.10
C PRO A 206 -4.21 -10.43 35.73
#